data_AF-V4NLD2-F1
#
_entry.id   AF-V4NLD2-F1
#
_cell.length_a   1.000
_cell.length_b   1.000
_cell.length_c   1.000
_cell.angle_alpha   90.00
_cell.angle_beta   90.00
_cell.angle_gamma   90.00
#
_symmetry.space_group_name_H-M   'P 1'
#
loop_
_entity.id
_entity.type
_entity.pdbx_description
1 polymer ?
#
loop_
_entity_poly.entity_id
_entity_poly.type
_entity_poly.pdbx_seq_one_letter_code
_entity_poly.pdbx_strand_id
1 'polypeptide(L)'
;MSEKALDLNTAARLEVRRIGHEQQPVVIFDGALTNPEVLVEAARVAAFARPTQTRYPGLNAPLPAAYLTTLVPALRKLMAKVFEVPENLRLTQFGFFALATLAPDELEPIQKIPHQDTPEHQRLASVHYLSEPSQGIGKAGTGFFRHRATGYEAVTPEQRAHYVATVAAELETGGARLTRHVSEDTPCFELIDWVPAAFNRLVLYRSNVLHSALIDGVALSDDTATGRLTANLFMLPVQKLF
;
A
#
# COMPACT_ATOMS: atom_id res chain seq x y z
N MET A 1 16.57 24.79 2.20
CA MET A 1 15.69 25.11 1.05
C MET A 1 14.26 25.11 1.55
N SER A 2 13.43 26.07 1.16
CA SER A 2 12.01 26.09 1.55
C SER A 2 11.30 24.92 0.87
N GLU A 3 10.52 24.16 1.65
CA GLU A 3 9.73 23.05 1.13
C GLU A 3 8.67 23.58 0.16
N LYS A 4 8.61 23.02 -1.05
CA LYS A 4 7.63 23.42 -2.06
C LYS A 4 6.22 23.00 -1.60
N ALA A 5 5.24 23.88 -1.80
CA ALA A 5 3.85 23.58 -1.51
C ALA A 5 3.31 22.47 -2.43
N LEU A 6 2.36 21.69 -1.91
CA LEU A 6 1.62 20.67 -2.65
C LEU A 6 0.14 21.05 -2.64
N ASP A 7 -0.52 20.86 -3.77
CA ASP A 7 -1.91 21.26 -3.94
C ASP A 7 -2.77 20.06 -4.36
N LEU A 8 -3.89 19.87 -3.65
CA LEU A 8 -4.88 18.87 -4.03
C LEU A 8 -5.55 19.27 -5.34
N ASN A 9 -5.73 18.30 -6.23
CA ASN A 9 -6.45 18.53 -7.46
C ASN A 9 -7.96 18.36 -7.22
N THR A 10 -8.70 19.46 -7.27
CA THR A 10 -10.17 19.45 -7.14
C THR A 10 -10.87 18.84 -8.35
N ALA A 11 -10.17 18.69 -9.48
CA ALA A 11 -10.64 17.97 -10.66
C ALA A 11 -10.19 16.50 -10.69
N ALA A 12 -9.59 15.98 -9.60
CA ALA A 12 -9.23 14.57 -9.50
C ALA A 12 -10.46 13.68 -9.69
N ARG A 13 -10.31 12.60 -10.47
CA ARG A 13 -11.38 11.61 -10.63
C ARG A 13 -11.37 10.68 -9.42
N LEU A 14 -12.46 10.71 -8.66
CA LEU A 14 -12.71 9.82 -7.53
C LEU A 14 -13.53 8.61 -7.99
N GLU A 15 -13.04 7.42 -7.66
CA GLU A 15 -13.76 6.15 -7.78
C GLU A 15 -13.75 5.43 -6.43
N VAL A 16 -14.89 4.82 -6.06
CA VAL A 16 -15.00 3.97 -4.86
C VAL A 16 -15.49 2.61 -5.31
N ARG A 17 -14.66 1.58 -5.10
CA ARG A 17 -15.00 0.19 -5.35
C ARG A 17 -15.38 -0.51 -4.05
N ARG A 18 -16.26 -1.51 -4.16
CA ARG A 18 -16.55 -2.48 -3.12
C ARG A 18 -16.06 -3.82 -3.62
N ILE A 19 -15.02 -4.35 -2.98
CA ILE A 19 -14.29 -5.51 -3.48
C ILE A 19 -14.62 -6.76 -2.66
N GLY A 20 -14.54 -7.92 -3.32
CA GLY A 20 -14.75 -9.22 -2.68
C GLY A 20 -16.16 -9.44 -2.12
N HIS A 21 -16.31 -10.49 -1.31
CA HIS A 21 -17.56 -10.85 -0.64
C HIS A 21 -17.80 -9.99 0.61
N GLU A 22 -16.73 -9.54 1.27
CA GLU A 22 -16.82 -8.65 2.45
C GLU A 22 -17.13 -7.20 2.06
N GLN A 23 -17.16 -6.88 0.75
CA GLN A 23 -17.49 -5.55 0.22
C GLN A 23 -16.59 -4.44 0.79
N GLN A 24 -15.30 -4.76 0.98
CA GLN A 24 -14.34 -3.83 1.52
C GLN A 24 -14.20 -2.62 0.58
N PRO A 25 -14.25 -1.38 1.10
CA PRO A 25 -14.08 -0.21 0.27
C PRO A 25 -12.63 -0.03 -0.17
N VAL A 26 -12.43 0.28 -1.45
CA VAL A 26 -11.17 0.79 -2.00
C VAL A 26 -11.47 2.12 -2.68
N VAL A 27 -10.78 3.17 -2.25
CA VAL A 27 -10.92 4.52 -2.81
C VAL A 27 -9.73 4.80 -3.73
N ILE A 28 -10.02 5.27 -4.93
CA ILE A 28 -9.03 5.55 -5.97
C ILE A 28 -9.19 7.01 -6.42
N PHE A 29 -8.10 7.76 -6.40
CA PHE A 29 -7.99 9.09 -6.97
C PHE A 29 -7.06 9.04 -8.16
N ASP A 30 -7.57 9.39 -9.34
CA ASP A 30 -6.76 9.66 -10.51
C ASP A 30 -6.44 11.15 -10.59
N GLY A 31 -5.15 11.46 -10.54
CA GLY A 31 -4.64 12.83 -10.55
C GLY A 31 -4.80 13.52 -9.20
N ALA A 32 -4.34 12.91 -8.10
CA ALA A 32 -4.60 13.37 -6.73
C ALA A 32 -4.06 14.78 -6.43
N LEU A 33 -2.93 15.16 -7.02
CA LEU A 33 -2.28 16.46 -6.86
C LEU A 33 -2.26 17.24 -8.18
N THR A 34 -2.23 18.56 -8.14
CA THR A 34 -2.03 19.38 -9.36
C THR A 34 -0.56 19.47 -9.76
N ASN A 35 0.35 19.26 -8.79
CA ASN A 35 1.80 19.37 -8.95
C ASN A 35 2.58 18.15 -8.39
N PRO A 36 2.23 16.90 -8.80
CA PRO A 36 2.87 15.68 -8.27
C PRO A 36 4.38 15.60 -8.51
N GLU A 37 4.90 16.30 -9.52
CA GLU A 37 6.33 16.38 -9.85
C GLU A 37 7.19 16.94 -8.70
N VAL A 38 6.59 17.73 -7.80
CA VAL A 38 7.25 18.19 -6.57
C VAL A 38 7.69 17.01 -5.70
N LEU A 39 6.89 15.93 -5.63
CA LEU A 39 7.24 14.73 -4.88
C LEU A 39 8.32 13.91 -5.59
N VAL A 40 8.28 13.83 -6.92
CA VAL A 40 9.31 13.15 -7.71
C VAL A 40 10.66 13.83 -7.48
N GLU A 41 10.71 15.16 -7.52
CA GLU A 41 11.94 15.92 -7.27
C GLU A 41 12.42 15.75 -5.82
N ALA A 42 11.51 15.75 -4.85
CA ALA A 42 11.86 15.48 -3.46
C ALA A 42 12.46 14.07 -3.27
N ALA A 43 11.90 13.06 -3.96
CA ALA A 43 12.43 11.71 -3.91
C ALA A 43 13.84 11.61 -4.53
N ARG A 44 14.13 12.31 -5.63
CA ARG A 44 15.46 12.28 -6.30
C ARG A 44 16.63 12.64 -5.37
N VAL A 45 16.38 13.51 -4.40
CA VAL A 45 17.39 13.99 -3.44
C VAL A 45 17.26 13.35 -2.06
N ALA A 46 16.30 12.44 -1.87
CA ALA A 46 16.08 11.78 -0.60
C ALA A 46 17.07 10.63 -0.39
N ALA A 47 17.42 10.36 0.87
CA ALA A 47 18.28 9.25 1.22
C ALA A 47 17.45 7.96 1.35
N PHE A 48 17.49 7.12 0.32
CA PHE A 48 16.86 5.80 0.32
C PHE A 48 17.74 4.77 1.05
N ALA A 49 17.13 3.98 1.92
CA ALA A 49 17.81 2.90 2.64
C ALA A 49 16.85 1.73 2.90
N ARG A 50 17.40 0.54 3.14
CA ARG A 50 16.60 -0.61 3.56
C ARG A 50 15.92 -0.29 4.90
N PRO A 51 14.58 -0.40 5.00
CA PRO A 51 13.89 -0.08 6.24
C PRO A 51 14.15 -1.16 7.30
N THR A 52 14.38 -0.75 8.54
CA THR A 52 14.54 -1.68 9.68
C THR A 52 13.22 -1.99 10.41
N GLN A 53 12.19 -1.18 10.17
CA GLN A 53 10.91 -1.24 10.89
C GLN A 53 9.78 -1.91 10.09
N THR A 54 10.00 -2.18 8.80
CA THR A 54 9.01 -2.79 7.92
C THR A 54 9.64 -3.93 7.15
N ARG A 55 8.82 -4.87 6.65
CA ARG A 55 9.26 -5.93 5.73
C ARG A 55 9.15 -5.52 4.26
N TYR A 56 9.21 -4.21 3.97
CA TYR A 56 9.09 -3.73 2.61
C TYR A 56 10.22 -4.28 1.73
N PRO A 57 9.93 -4.83 0.54
CA PRO A 57 10.91 -5.50 -0.33
C PRO A 57 11.74 -4.49 -1.15
N GLY A 58 12.43 -3.58 -0.48
CA GLY A 58 13.29 -2.60 -1.14
C GLY A 58 13.76 -1.47 -0.23
N LEU A 59 13.71 -0.24 -0.76
CA LEU A 59 14.25 0.95 -0.10
C LEU A 59 13.15 1.93 0.26
N ASN A 60 13.28 2.56 1.43
CA ASN A 60 12.41 3.63 1.89
C ASN A 60 13.19 4.93 2.08
N ALA A 61 12.51 6.06 1.94
CA ALA A 61 13.02 7.38 2.32
C ALA A 61 11.92 8.22 3.00
N PRO A 62 12.27 9.25 3.80
CA PRO A 62 11.29 10.15 4.42
C PRO A 62 10.43 10.89 3.39
N LEU A 63 9.15 11.09 3.71
CA LEU A 63 8.28 11.99 2.93
C LEU A 63 8.49 13.45 3.34
N PRO A 64 8.28 14.40 2.40
CA PRO A 64 8.15 15.81 2.73
C PRO A 64 6.97 16.02 3.71
N ALA A 65 7.15 16.90 4.71
CA ALA A 65 6.10 17.26 5.66
C ALA A 65 4.87 17.84 4.94
N ALA A 66 5.08 18.61 3.87
CA ALA A 66 4.05 19.15 3.00
C ALA A 66 3.09 18.07 2.46
N TYR A 67 3.58 16.84 2.24
CA TYR A 67 2.72 15.75 1.76
C TYR A 67 1.68 15.37 2.81
N LEU A 68 2.11 15.19 4.06
CA LEU A 68 1.22 14.82 5.16
C LEU A 68 0.23 15.95 5.46
N THR A 69 0.71 17.20 5.55
CA THR A 69 -0.15 18.36 5.87
C THR A 69 -1.19 18.63 4.78
N THR A 70 -0.89 18.32 3.52
CA THR A 70 -1.81 18.49 2.38
C THR A 70 -2.83 17.35 2.28
N LEU A 71 -2.38 16.09 2.31
CA LEU A 71 -3.25 14.95 2.04
C LEU A 71 -4.13 14.58 3.23
N VAL A 72 -3.58 14.57 4.45
CA VAL A 72 -4.29 14.02 5.62
C VAL A 72 -5.65 14.69 5.88
N PRO A 73 -5.80 16.03 5.82
CA PRO A 73 -7.11 16.65 6.04
C PRO A 73 -8.18 16.19 5.04
N ALA A 74 -7.81 15.99 3.77
CA ALA A 74 -8.73 15.49 2.75
C ALA A 74 -9.04 14.00 2.96
N LEU A 75 -8.02 13.20 3.24
CA LEU A 75 -8.19 11.77 3.52
C LEU A 75 -9.08 11.55 4.75
N ARG A 76 -8.91 12.31 5.84
CA ARG A 76 -9.77 12.21 7.05
C ARG A 76 -11.27 12.33 6.74
N LYS A 77 -11.65 13.25 5.84
CA LYS A 77 -13.06 13.40 5.43
C LYS A 77 -13.57 12.14 4.70
N LEU A 78 -12.72 11.48 3.93
CA LEU A 78 -13.05 10.22 3.25
C LEU A 78 -13.07 9.04 4.22
N MET A 79 -12.18 9.02 5.22
CA MET A 79 -12.18 8.00 6.27
C MET A 79 -13.56 7.94 6.96
N ALA A 80 -14.12 9.11 7.28
CA ALA A 80 -15.45 9.18 7.87
C ALA A 80 -16.56 8.75 6.89
N LYS A 81 -16.55 9.27 5.66
CA LYS A 81 -17.62 9.05 4.69
C LYS A 81 -17.68 7.65 4.08
N VAL A 82 -16.52 7.04 3.83
CA VAL A 82 -16.42 5.77 3.08
C VAL A 82 -16.10 4.59 3.99
N PHE A 83 -15.22 4.82 4.97
CA PHE A 83 -14.71 3.80 5.88
C PHE A 83 -15.34 3.88 7.28
N GLU A 84 -16.30 4.78 7.49
CA GLU A 84 -17.05 4.91 8.74
C GLU A 84 -16.13 5.08 9.97
N VAL A 85 -14.94 5.67 9.76
CA VAL A 85 -14.01 5.99 10.85
C VAL A 85 -14.50 7.26 11.54
N PRO A 86 -14.73 7.27 12.86
CA PRO A 86 -15.27 8.45 13.54
C PRO A 86 -14.41 9.70 13.34
N GLU A 87 -15.03 10.84 13.00
CA GLU A 87 -14.30 12.10 12.74
C GLU A 87 -13.52 12.60 13.96
N ASN A 88 -14.04 12.35 15.16
CA ASN A 88 -13.43 12.70 16.44
C ASN A 88 -12.33 11.72 16.87
N LEU A 89 -12.08 10.64 16.12
CA LEU A 89 -11.02 9.71 16.41
C LEU A 89 -9.67 10.44 16.25
N ARG A 90 -8.88 10.45 17.32
CA ARG A 90 -7.50 10.94 17.26
C ARG A 90 -6.70 9.95 16.43
N LEU A 91 -6.01 10.47 15.41
CA LEU A 91 -5.16 9.67 14.54
C LEU A 91 -3.71 10.16 14.69
N THR A 92 -2.78 9.22 14.64
CA THR A 92 -1.39 9.49 14.26
C THR A 92 -1.20 9.09 12.80
N GLN A 93 -0.19 9.66 12.16
CA GLN A 93 0.13 9.37 10.77
C GLN A 93 1.63 9.28 10.57
N PHE A 94 2.03 8.40 9.66
CA PHE A 94 3.41 8.31 9.21
C PHE A 94 3.42 7.83 7.76
N GLY A 95 4.50 8.10 7.05
CA GLY A 95 4.65 7.65 5.69
C GLY A 95 6.08 7.71 5.21
N PHE A 96 6.32 7.15 4.03
CA PHE A 96 7.63 7.05 3.41
C PHE A 96 7.49 6.99 1.89
N PHE A 97 8.48 7.51 1.17
CA PHE A 97 8.72 7.09 -0.20
C PHE A 97 9.20 5.65 -0.20
N ALA A 98 8.87 4.89 -1.24
CA ALA A 98 9.31 3.51 -1.39
C ALA A 98 9.63 3.16 -2.84
N LEU A 99 10.69 2.39 -3.01
CA LEU A 99 11.13 1.76 -4.25
C LEU A 99 11.28 0.26 -4.02
N ALA A 100 10.52 -0.55 -4.76
CA ALA A 100 10.69 -2.00 -4.75
C ALA A 100 11.94 -2.35 -5.55
N THR A 101 12.89 -3.04 -4.92
CA THR A 101 14.21 -3.32 -5.52
C THR A 101 14.65 -4.77 -5.42
N LEU A 102 13.98 -5.58 -4.60
CA LEU A 102 14.42 -6.96 -4.33
C LEU A 102 13.80 -7.96 -5.31
N ALA A 103 14.64 -8.79 -5.89
CA ALA A 103 14.22 -9.92 -6.72
C ALA A 103 13.61 -11.05 -5.87
N PRO A 104 12.83 -11.99 -6.44
CA PRO A 104 12.15 -13.03 -5.68
C PRO A 104 13.07 -13.93 -4.85
N ASP A 105 14.31 -14.15 -5.26
CA ASP A 105 15.30 -14.96 -4.53
C ASP A 105 15.89 -14.24 -3.30
N GLU A 106 15.80 -12.90 -3.25
CA GLU A 106 16.18 -12.10 -2.08
C GLU A 106 15.06 -11.96 -1.04
N LEU A 107 13.85 -12.40 -1.36
CA LEU A 107 12.67 -12.27 -0.49
C LEU A 107 12.53 -13.44 0.48
N GLU A 108 12.17 -13.12 1.72
CA GLU A 108 11.65 -14.09 2.67
C GLU A 108 10.32 -14.67 2.16
N PRO A 109 9.96 -15.93 2.48
CA PRO A 109 8.69 -16.54 2.04
C PRO A 109 7.45 -15.70 2.35
N ILE A 110 7.43 -15.03 3.51
CA ILE A 110 6.33 -14.16 3.94
C ILE A 110 6.17 -12.90 3.06
N GLN A 111 7.23 -12.45 2.39
CA GLN A 111 7.19 -11.31 1.45
C GLN A 111 6.67 -11.72 0.05
N LYS A 112 6.47 -13.02 -0.17
CA LYS A 112 5.98 -13.60 -1.44
C LYS A 112 4.50 -13.97 -1.40
N ILE A 113 3.79 -13.57 -0.34
CA ILE A 113 2.34 -13.76 -0.22
C ILE A 113 1.65 -12.43 0.13
N PRO A 114 0.34 -12.29 -0.12
CA PRO A 114 -0.45 -11.17 0.35
C PRO A 114 -0.37 -11.00 1.88
N HIS A 115 -0.47 -9.75 2.34
CA HIS A 115 -0.34 -9.40 3.74
C HIS A 115 -1.44 -8.41 4.18
N GLN A 116 -1.55 -8.26 5.50
CA GLN A 116 -2.20 -7.12 6.16
C GLN A 116 -1.14 -6.37 6.97
N ASP A 117 -1.25 -5.05 7.10
CA ASP A 117 -0.32 -4.28 7.94
C ASP A 117 -0.62 -4.46 9.44
N THR A 118 -1.90 -4.62 9.76
CA THR A 118 -2.45 -4.70 11.12
C THR A 118 -3.84 -5.32 11.08
N PRO A 119 -4.31 -5.98 12.15
CA PRO A 119 -5.71 -6.38 12.25
C PRO A 119 -6.68 -5.21 12.56
N GLU A 120 -6.18 -4.03 12.92
CA GLU A 120 -7.01 -2.90 13.37
C GLU A 120 -7.87 -2.32 12.24
N HIS A 121 -9.19 -2.46 12.34
CA HIS A 121 -10.14 -2.07 11.30
C HIS A 121 -10.16 -0.56 10.97
N GLN A 122 -9.83 0.28 11.94
CA GLN A 122 -9.86 1.75 11.80
C GLN A 122 -8.53 2.32 11.27
N ARG A 123 -7.52 1.47 11.03
CA ARG A 123 -6.25 1.87 10.43
C ARG A 123 -6.34 1.75 8.91
N LEU A 124 -5.94 2.81 8.21
CA LEU A 124 -5.91 2.84 6.75
C LEU A 124 -4.48 3.00 6.24
N ALA A 125 -4.26 2.46 5.05
CA ALA A 125 -3.05 2.63 4.26
C ALA A 125 -3.40 3.27 2.92
N SER A 126 -2.45 4.02 2.38
CA SER A 126 -2.53 4.52 1.02
C SER A 126 -1.22 4.33 0.27
N VAL A 127 -1.36 4.07 -1.03
CA VAL A 127 -0.26 3.98 -1.99
C VAL A 127 -0.52 5.05 -3.05
N HIS A 128 0.39 6.01 -3.15
CA HIS A 128 0.37 7.04 -4.19
C HIS A 128 1.48 6.77 -5.19
N TYR A 129 1.10 6.43 -6.41
CA TYR A 129 2.00 6.11 -7.51
C TYR A 129 2.60 7.38 -8.11
N LEU A 130 3.93 7.47 -8.11
CA LEU A 130 4.72 8.60 -8.63
C LEU A 130 5.60 8.17 -9.82
N SER A 131 5.31 7.01 -10.38
CA SER A 131 5.95 6.47 -11.59
C SER A 131 4.90 6.32 -12.69
N GLU A 132 5.36 6.49 -13.93
CA GLU A 132 4.61 6.37 -15.17
C GLU A 132 4.65 4.93 -15.69
N PRO A 133 3.54 4.39 -16.23
CA PRO A 133 3.53 3.06 -16.86
C PRO A 133 4.63 2.85 -17.91
N SER A 134 5.01 3.91 -18.63
CA SER A 134 6.07 3.91 -19.64
C SER A 134 7.47 3.62 -19.08
N GLN A 135 7.68 3.75 -17.77
CA GLN A 135 8.93 3.41 -17.08
C GLN A 135 9.07 1.90 -16.81
N GLY A 136 8.28 1.06 -17.48
CA GLY A 136 8.34 -0.40 -17.33
C GLY A 136 7.51 -0.94 -16.16
N ILE A 137 6.74 -0.08 -15.48
CA ILE A 137 5.86 -0.44 -14.38
C ILE A 137 4.39 -0.63 -14.81
N GLY A 138 4.09 -0.73 -16.10
CA GLY A 138 2.72 -0.82 -16.63
C GLY A 138 1.92 -2.05 -16.20
N LYS A 139 2.57 -3.10 -15.70
CA LYS A 139 1.91 -4.27 -15.06
C LYS A 139 1.84 -4.16 -13.55
N ALA A 140 2.42 -3.11 -12.97
CA ALA A 140 2.45 -2.93 -11.53
C ALA A 140 1.09 -2.47 -11.00
N GLY A 141 0.85 -2.69 -9.72
CA GLY A 141 -0.35 -2.19 -9.07
C GLY A 141 -0.45 -2.61 -7.62
N THR A 142 -1.64 -2.39 -7.05
CA THR A 142 -2.03 -2.91 -5.74
C THR A 142 -3.08 -3.98 -5.97
N GLY A 143 -2.75 -5.22 -5.64
CA GLY A 143 -3.68 -6.34 -5.68
C GLY A 143 -4.33 -6.55 -4.31
N PHE A 144 -5.59 -6.96 -4.31
CA PHE A 144 -6.36 -7.33 -3.14
C PHE A 144 -6.78 -8.78 -3.22
N PHE A 145 -6.72 -9.49 -2.10
CA PHE A 145 -6.76 -10.94 -2.10
C PHE A 145 -7.76 -11.50 -1.10
N ARG A 146 -8.22 -12.72 -1.38
CA ARG A 146 -8.87 -13.60 -0.42
C ARG A 146 -7.95 -14.76 -0.11
N HIS A 147 -7.81 -15.10 1.16
CA HIS A 147 -7.13 -16.31 1.58
C HIS A 147 -8.07 -17.51 1.42
N ARG A 148 -7.66 -18.52 0.64
CA ARG A 148 -8.54 -19.63 0.21
C ARG A 148 -8.97 -20.52 1.37
N ALA A 149 -8.05 -20.86 2.29
CA ALA A 149 -8.35 -21.82 3.35
C ALA A 149 -9.26 -21.23 4.44
N THR A 150 -9.10 -19.93 4.77
CA THR A 150 -9.94 -19.27 5.79
C THR A 150 -11.12 -18.48 5.22
N GLY A 151 -11.11 -18.18 3.92
CA GLY A 151 -12.10 -17.32 3.26
C GLY A 151 -11.96 -15.83 3.58
N TYR A 152 -10.93 -15.42 4.34
CA TYR A 152 -10.77 -14.04 4.80
C TYR A 152 -10.28 -13.13 3.68
N GLU A 153 -10.86 -11.93 3.58
CA GLU A 153 -10.40 -10.84 2.70
C GLU A 153 -9.83 -9.70 3.53
N ALA A 154 -10.42 -9.45 4.70
CA ALA A 154 -9.81 -8.69 5.77
C ALA A 154 -9.63 -9.58 7.00
N VAL A 155 -8.55 -9.38 7.74
CA VAL A 155 -8.27 -10.16 8.94
C VAL A 155 -8.43 -9.27 10.17
N THR A 156 -9.44 -9.56 10.99
CA THR A 156 -9.73 -8.80 12.22
C THR A 156 -8.85 -9.26 13.40
N PRO A 157 -8.85 -8.54 14.54
CA PRO A 157 -8.08 -8.96 15.72
C PRO A 157 -8.46 -10.35 16.21
N GLU A 158 -9.74 -10.70 16.15
CA GLU A 158 -10.29 -11.99 16.57
C GLU A 158 -9.88 -13.12 15.63
N GLN A 159 -9.77 -12.81 14.33
CA GLN A 159 -9.40 -13.78 13.30
C GLN A 159 -7.89 -14.01 13.19
N ARG A 160 -7.08 -13.06 13.68
CA ARG A 160 -5.64 -13.01 13.43
C ARG A 160 -4.89 -14.26 13.89
N ALA A 161 -5.21 -14.78 15.07
CA ALA A 161 -4.53 -15.97 15.60
C ALA A 161 -4.73 -17.19 14.69
N HIS A 162 -5.98 -17.42 14.26
CA HIS A 162 -6.30 -18.51 13.33
C HIS A 162 -5.63 -18.30 11.97
N TYR A 163 -5.75 -17.10 11.40
CA TYR A 163 -5.14 -16.77 10.10
C TYR A 163 -3.62 -17.00 10.09
N VAL A 164 -2.91 -16.49 11.11
CA VAL A 164 -1.45 -16.64 11.21
C VAL A 164 -1.04 -18.10 11.36
N ALA A 165 -1.75 -18.88 12.17
CA ALA A 165 -1.45 -20.31 12.34
C ALA A 165 -1.64 -21.09 11.03
N THR A 166 -2.73 -20.83 10.30
CA THR A 166 -3.00 -21.48 9.01
C THR A 166 -1.94 -21.13 7.97
N VAL A 167 -1.63 -19.84 7.79
CA VAL A 167 -0.63 -19.39 6.81
C VAL A 167 0.77 -19.90 7.18
N ALA A 168 1.12 -19.98 8.47
CA ALA A 168 2.40 -20.54 8.90
C ALA A 168 2.54 -22.01 8.47
N ALA A 169 1.52 -22.85 8.71
CA ALA A 169 1.54 -24.25 8.30
C ALA A 169 1.61 -24.44 6.77
N GLU A 170 0.95 -23.56 6.01
CA GLU A 170 1.01 -23.55 4.55
C GLU A 170 2.40 -23.14 4.04
N LEU A 171 3.04 -22.13 4.66
CA LEU A 171 4.39 -21.72 4.34
C LEU A 171 5.42 -22.80 4.71
N GLU A 172 5.24 -23.52 5.81
CA GLU A 172 6.09 -24.66 6.18
C GLU A 172 5.99 -25.79 5.14
N THR A 173 4.78 -26.07 4.64
CA THR A 173 4.53 -27.18 3.70
C THR A 173 4.88 -26.82 2.26
N GLY A 174 4.63 -25.58 1.84
CA GLY A 174 4.64 -25.14 0.44
C GLY A 174 5.55 -23.95 0.13
N GLY A 175 6.12 -23.28 1.13
CA GLY A 175 6.86 -22.02 0.97
C GLY A 175 8.08 -22.13 0.06
N ALA A 176 8.73 -23.30 0.00
CA ALA A 176 9.84 -23.57 -0.92
C ALA A 176 9.46 -23.46 -2.41
N ARG A 177 8.16 -23.52 -2.75
CA ARG A 177 7.65 -23.36 -4.12
C ARG A 177 7.37 -21.90 -4.48
N LEU A 178 7.41 -20.97 -3.52
CA LEU A 178 7.24 -19.55 -3.75
C LEU A 178 8.52 -18.95 -4.36
N THR A 179 8.55 -18.89 -5.69
CA THR A 179 9.72 -18.49 -6.49
C THR A 179 9.54 -17.14 -7.21
N ARG A 180 8.40 -16.47 -6.98
CA ARG A 180 7.99 -15.24 -7.68
C ARG A 180 7.55 -14.18 -6.68
N HIS A 181 7.44 -12.94 -7.15
CA HIS A 181 6.67 -11.92 -6.44
C HIS A 181 5.19 -12.31 -6.42
N VAL A 182 4.41 -11.65 -5.57
CA VAL A 182 2.96 -11.87 -5.51
C VAL A 182 2.32 -11.54 -6.86
N SER A 183 1.51 -12.47 -7.36
CA SER A 183 0.71 -12.37 -8.58
C SER A 183 -0.69 -12.98 -8.39
N GLU A 184 -1.50 -13.00 -9.45
CA GLU A 184 -2.80 -13.68 -9.46
C GLU A 184 -2.72 -15.20 -9.20
N ASP A 185 -1.58 -15.82 -9.52
CA ASP A 185 -1.31 -17.24 -9.36
C ASP A 185 -0.73 -17.61 -7.98
N THR A 186 -0.66 -16.66 -7.04
CA THR A 186 -0.06 -16.91 -5.73
C THR A 186 -0.79 -18.04 -5.00
N PRO A 187 -0.11 -19.16 -4.66
CA PRO A 187 -0.75 -20.29 -3.98
C PRO A 187 -1.44 -19.88 -2.67
N CYS A 188 -2.53 -20.57 -2.32
CA CYS A 188 -3.37 -20.28 -1.15
C CYS A 188 -4.15 -18.96 -1.19
N PHE A 189 -3.91 -18.09 -2.17
CA PHE A 189 -4.62 -16.81 -2.31
C PHE A 189 -5.35 -16.71 -3.64
N GLU A 190 -6.42 -15.93 -3.64
CA GLU A 190 -7.23 -15.58 -4.81
C GLU A 190 -7.15 -14.06 -4.98
N LEU A 191 -6.76 -13.57 -6.16
CA LEU A 191 -6.85 -12.15 -6.48
C LEU A 191 -8.32 -11.78 -6.72
N ILE A 192 -8.87 -10.89 -5.89
CA ILE A 192 -10.30 -10.52 -5.94
C ILE A 192 -10.55 -9.15 -6.58
N ASP A 193 -9.57 -8.24 -6.54
CA ASP A 193 -9.57 -6.96 -7.25
C ASP A 193 -8.13 -6.47 -7.40
N TRP A 194 -7.89 -5.52 -8.30
CA TRP A 194 -6.62 -4.85 -8.41
C TRP A 194 -6.76 -3.43 -8.96
N VAL A 195 -5.85 -2.56 -8.52
CA VAL A 195 -5.73 -1.19 -9.02
C VAL A 195 -4.39 -1.05 -9.74
N PRO A 196 -4.40 -0.83 -11.08
CA PRO A 196 -3.18 -0.61 -11.84
C PRO A 196 -2.43 0.62 -11.33
N ALA A 197 -1.10 0.57 -11.36
CA ALA A 197 -0.26 1.74 -11.17
C ALA A 197 -0.52 2.75 -12.30
N ALA A 198 -0.65 4.02 -11.93
CA ALA A 198 -0.73 5.14 -12.86
C ALA A 198 -0.13 6.37 -12.18
N PHE A 199 0.56 7.23 -12.94
CA PHE A 199 1.17 8.41 -12.34
C PHE A 199 0.12 9.30 -11.67
N ASN A 200 0.44 9.79 -10.47
CA ASN A 200 -0.45 10.63 -9.65
C ASN A 200 -1.77 9.94 -9.25
N ARG A 201 -1.79 8.59 -9.24
CA ARG A 201 -2.89 7.80 -8.69
C ARG A 201 -2.67 7.51 -7.21
N LEU A 202 -3.64 7.87 -6.37
CA LEU A 202 -3.66 7.50 -4.95
C LEU A 202 -4.72 6.43 -4.71
N VAL A 203 -4.33 5.35 -4.06
CA VAL A 203 -5.22 4.26 -3.64
C VAL A 203 -5.27 4.25 -2.12
N LEU A 204 -6.47 4.26 -1.52
CA LEU A 204 -6.71 4.24 -0.07
C LEU A 204 -7.59 3.04 0.29
N TYR A 205 -7.19 2.28 1.30
CA TYR A 205 -7.87 1.07 1.74
C TYR A 205 -7.59 0.79 3.23
N ARG A 206 -8.32 -0.16 3.84
CA ARG A 206 -8.06 -0.56 5.24
C ARG A 206 -6.80 -1.42 5.33
N SER A 207 -5.95 -1.14 6.31
CA SER A 207 -4.70 -1.88 6.53
C SER A 207 -4.90 -3.35 6.90
N ASN A 208 -6.11 -3.74 7.30
CA ASN A 208 -6.45 -5.11 7.65
C ASN A 208 -6.94 -5.94 6.45
N VAL A 209 -7.12 -5.34 5.27
CA VAL A 209 -7.43 -6.05 4.02
C VAL A 209 -6.16 -6.74 3.52
N LEU A 210 -6.28 -7.97 3.06
CA LEU A 210 -5.20 -8.73 2.43
C LEU A 210 -4.86 -8.10 1.08
N HIS A 211 -3.63 -7.61 0.96
CA HIS A 211 -3.16 -6.90 -0.21
C HIS A 211 -1.69 -7.17 -0.48
N SER A 212 -1.24 -6.82 -1.68
CA SER A 212 0.18 -6.81 -2.02
C SER A 212 0.47 -5.88 -3.19
N ALA A 213 1.73 -5.48 -3.32
CA ALA A 213 2.20 -4.90 -4.56
C ALA A 213 2.25 -6.00 -5.63
N LEU A 214 1.56 -5.79 -6.75
CA LEU A 214 1.72 -6.61 -7.94
C LEU A 214 2.94 -6.07 -8.67
N ILE A 215 4.04 -6.80 -8.64
CA ILE A 215 5.33 -6.41 -9.26
C ILE A 215 6.04 -7.57 -9.96
N ASP A 216 5.37 -8.72 -10.12
CA ASP A 216 5.95 -9.87 -10.84
C ASP A 216 6.21 -9.48 -12.31
N GLY A 217 7.44 -9.70 -12.76
CA GLY A 217 7.88 -9.32 -14.11
C GLY A 217 8.03 -7.81 -14.35
N VAL A 218 7.96 -6.97 -13.32
CA VAL A 218 8.27 -5.53 -13.40
C VAL A 218 9.78 -5.35 -13.25
N ALA A 219 10.37 -4.46 -14.06
CA ALA A 219 11.77 -4.08 -13.91
C ALA A 219 11.94 -3.29 -12.60
N LEU A 220 12.57 -3.92 -11.61
CA LEU A 220 12.84 -3.30 -10.31
C LEU A 220 14.15 -2.50 -10.38
N SER A 221 14.14 -1.31 -9.78
CA SER A 221 15.24 -0.35 -9.84
C SER A 221 15.24 0.54 -8.59
N ASP A 222 16.42 0.87 -8.09
CA ASP A 222 16.63 1.84 -7.01
C ASP A 222 16.71 3.29 -7.53
N ASP A 223 16.72 3.47 -8.85
CA ASP A 223 16.64 4.79 -9.46
C ASP A 223 15.19 5.30 -9.46
N THR A 224 14.97 6.41 -8.74
CA THR A 224 13.68 7.11 -8.67
C THR A 224 13.09 7.51 -10.03
N ALA A 225 13.90 7.59 -11.10
CA ALA A 225 13.46 7.94 -12.44
C ALA A 225 12.99 6.74 -13.28
N THR A 226 13.23 5.51 -12.84
CA THR A 226 12.90 4.30 -13.61
C THR A 226 12.21 3.24 -12.77
N GLY A 227 12.44 3.24 -11.45
CA GLY A 227 11.81 2.32 -10.51
C GLY A 227 10.36 2.67 -10.20
N ARG A 228 9.65 1.71 -9.61
CA ARG A 228 8.28 1.86 -9.09
C ARG A 228 8.28 2.76 -7.85
N LEU A 229 8.39 4.07 -8.06
CA LEU A 229 8.35 5.07 -7.01
C LEU A 229 6.92 5.25 -6.48
N THR A 230 6.77 5.15 -5.16
CA THR A 230 5.50 5.38 -4.46
C THR A 230 5.70 6.26 -3.23
N ALA A 231 4.69 7.05 -2.87
CA ALA A 231 4.54 7.65 -1.55
C ALA A 231 3.47 6.87 -0.77
N ASN A 232 3.86 6.28 0.35
CA ASN A 232 2.98 5.45 1.17
C ASN A 232 2.66 6.18 2.46
N LEU A 233 1.38 6.23 2.84
CA LEU A 233 0.91 6.94 4.03
C LEU A 233 -0.06 6.05 4.80
N PHE A 234 0.17 5.99 6.12
CA PHE A 234 -0.64 5.26 7.07
C PHE A 234 -1.29 6.23 8.05
N MET A 235 -2.58 6.02 8.32
CA MET A 235 -3.34 6.78 9.31
C MET A 235 -3.96 5.80 10.29
N LEU A 236 -3.64 5.95 11.57
CA LEU A 236 -3.96 4.97 12.59
C LEU A 236 -4.50 5.63 13.86
N PRO A 237 -5.47 5.00 14.54
CA PRO A 237 -5.97 5.51 15.81
C PRO A 237 -4.86 5.65 16.83
N VAL A 238 -4.86 6.76 17.57
CA VAL A 238 -4.03 6.87 18.79
C VAL A 238 -4.63 5.91 19.81
N GLN A 239 -3.88 4.88 20.18
CA GLN A 239 -4.29 4.01 21.29
C GLN A 239 -4.47 4.89 22.53
N LYS A 240 -5.66 4.82 23.15
CA LYS A 240 -5.83 5.41 24.48
C LYS A 240 -4.89 4.67 25.41
N LEU A 241 -3.90 5.39 25.94
CA LEU A 241 -3.33 5.00 27.22
C LEU A 241 -4.49 5.15 28.21
N PHE A 242 -4.88 4.04 28.86
CA PHE A 242 -5.95 3.91 29.86
C PHE A 242 -7.37 3.69 29.32
#